data_AF-A0A5P2DZA3-F1
#
_entry.id   AF-A0A5P2DZA3-F1
#
_cell.length_a   1.000
_cell.length_b   1.000
_cell.length_c   1.000
_cell.angle_alpha   90.00
_cell.angle_beta   90.00
_cell.angle_gamma   90.00
#
_symmetry.space_group_name_H-M   'P 1'
#
loop_
_entity.id
_entity.type
_entity.pdbx_description
1 polymer ?
#
loop_
_entity_poly.entity_id
_entity_poly.type
_entity_poly.pdbx_seq_one_letter_code
_entity_poly.pdbx_strand_id
1 'polypeptide(L)'
;MTARDREGWNTGPYAAAIRTQQGELSLRHAEGWYLPLDLGRWCARADAGDRAVLRRCRGRVLDIGCGAGRLVEALTRRGHTALGIDVCTRIDAL
;
A
#
# COMPACT_ATOMS: atom_id res chain seq x y z
N MET A 1 30.65 5.55 7.93
CA MET A 1 29.61 5.66 6.90
C MET A 1 29.69 4.39 6.06
N THR A 2 28.88 3.38 6.40
CA THR A 2 28.94 2.03 5.78
C THR A 2 27.93 1.96 4.64
N ALA A 3 28.15 1.09 3.66
CA ALA A 3 27.33 0.92 2.44
C ALA A 3 25.80 0.70 2.65
N ARG A 4 25.33 0.58 3.91
CA ARG A 4 23.91 0.54 4.29
C ARG A 4 23.17 1.88 4.12
N ASP A 5 23.89 2.99 3.95
CA ASP A 5 23.29 4.32 3.82
C ASP A 5 22.81 4.68 2.38
N ARG A 6 22.87 3.72 1.43
CA ARG A 6 22.52 3.96 0.01
C ARG A 6 21.17 3.39 -0.45
N GLU A 7 20.50 2.57 0.37
CA GLU A 7 19.10 2.24 0.09
C GLU A 7 18.23 3.41 0.55
N GLY A 8 17.43 3.95 -0.37
CA GLY A 8 16.44 4.95 0.01
C GLY A 8 15.58 4.38 1.13
N TRP A 9 15.25 5.19 2.13
CA TRP A 9 14.37 4.79 3.24
C TRP A 9 13.01 4.21 2.74
N ASN A 10 12.68 4.46 1.47
CA ASN A 10 11.49 4.00 0.77
C ASN A 10 11.72 2.87 -0.25
N THR A 11 12.90 2.24 -0.29
CA THR A 11 13.20 1.11 -1.21
C THR A 11 13.20 -0.25 -0.51
N GLY A 12 12.86 -0.30 0.78
CA GLY A 12 12.86 -1.53 1.59
C GLY A 12 11.82 -2.58 1.19
N PRO A 13 11.73 -3.70 1.96
CA PRO A 13 10.96 -4.90 1.58
C PRO A 13 9.50 -4.64 1.21
N TYR A 14 8.82 -3.72 1.93
CA TYR A 14 7.45 -3.32 1.60
C TYR A 14 7.34 -2.68 0.22
N ALA A 15 8.25 -1.75 -0.10
CA ALA A 15 8.24 -1.07 -1.39
C ALA A 15 8.56 -2.02 -2.55
N ALA A 16 9.46 -2.98 -2.34
CA ALA A 16 9.71 -4.04 -3.32
C ALA A 16 8.46 -4.89 -3.55
N ALA A 17 7.82 -5.38 -2.48
CA ALA A 17 6.62 -6.21 -2.56
C ALA A 17 5.45 -5.50 -3.25
N ILE A 18 5.23 -4.21 -2.95
CA ILE A 18 4.15 -3.43 -3.57
C ILE A 18 4.43 -3.14 -5.05
N ARG A 19 5.70 -2.90 -5.44
CA ARG A 19 6.09 -2.70 -6.85
C ARG A 19 5.95 -3.97 -7.68
N THR A 20 6.44 -5.10 -7.19
CA THR A 20 6.41 -6.37 -7.93
C THR A 20 5.07 -7.07 -7.82
N GLN A 21 4.27 -6.74 -6.79
CA GLN A 21 3.06 -7.46 -6.39
C GLN A 21 3.32 -8.96 -6.18
N GLN A 22 4.52 -9.32 -5.76
CA GLN A 22 5.00 -10.69 -5.62
C GLN A 22 5.84 -10.85 -4.35
N GLY A 23 5.97 -12.11 -3.92
CA GLY A 23 6.80 -12.50 -2.78
C GLY A 23 6.05 -12.54 -1.47
N GLU A 24 6.76 -12.97 -0.43
CA GLU A 24 6.24 -13.06 0.93
C GLU A 24 6.69 -11.85 1.74
N LEU A 25 5.74 -11.23 2.45
CA LEU A 25 6.01 -10.12 3.35
C LEU A 25 5.51 -10.49 4.75
N SER A 26 6.32 -10.24 5.77
CA SER A 26 5.95 -10.47 7.16
C SER A 26 6.36 -9.30 8.04
N LEU A 27 5.54 -8.98 9.04
CA LEU A 27 5.93 -8.09 10.13
C LEU A 27 6.67 -8.90 11.18
N ARG A 28 7.87 -8.46 11.55
CA ARG A 28 8.61 -9.04 12.67
C ARG A 28 8.31 -8.26 13.93
N HIS A 29 7.80 -8.94 14.94
CA HIS A 29 7.65 -8.37 16.28
C HIS A 29 9.00 -8.25 16.98
N ALA A 30 9.13 -7.31 17.91
CA ALA A 30 10.35 -7.13 18.69
C ALA A 30 10.72 -8.39 19.51
N GLU A 31 9.72 -9.17 19.91
CA GLU A 31 9.88 -10.42 20.68
C GLU A 31 10.16 -11.65 19.80
N GLY A 32 10.34 -11.47 18.48
CA GLY A 32 10.86 -12.50 17.59
C GLY A 32 9.83 -13.34 16.82
N TRP A 33 8.53 -13.13 17.04
CA TRP A 33 7.49 -13.76 16.20
C TRP A 33 7.22 -12.96 14.91
N TYR A 34 6.60 -13.64 13.94
CA TYR A 34 6.31 -13.09 12.61
C TYR A 34 4.81 -13.14 12.31
N LEU A 35 4.27 -12.06 11.74
CA LEU A 35 2.94 -11.99 11.16
C LEU A 35 3.05 -11.99 9.63
N PRO A 36 2.59 -13.03 8.93
CA PRO A 36 2.49 -12.96 7.48
C PRO A 36 1.49 -11.87 7.07
N LEU A 37 1.86 -11.07 6.07
CA LEU A 37 1.02 -10.07 5.46
C LEU A 37 0.48 -10.60 4.13
N ASP A 38 -0.84 -10.48 3.95
CA ASP A 38 -1.51 -10.91 2.74
C ASP A 38 -1.33 -9.88 1.62
N LEU A 39 -0.17 -9.96 0.95
CA LEU A 39 0.19 -9.07 -0.16
C LEU A 39 -0.83 -9.17 -1.31
N GLY A 40 -1.34 -10.37 -1.59
CA GLY A 40 -2.34 -10.60 -2.63
C GLY A 40 -3.60 -9.79 -2.37
N ARG A 41 -4.14 -9.86 -1.15
CA ARG A 41 -5.28 -9.03 -0.72
C ARG A 41 -4.96 -7.53 -0.72
N TRP A 42 -3.74 -7.13 -0.41
CA TRP A 42 -3.34 -5.73 -0.40
C TRP A 42 -3.26 -5.11 -1.80
N CYS A 43 -2.76 -5.87 -2.76
CA CYS A 43 -2.66 -5.47 -4.16
C CYS A 43 -3.96 -5.68 -4.95
N ALA A 44 -4.88 -6.49 -4.44
CA ALA A 44 -6.19 -6.70 -5.04
C ALA A 44 -7.11 -5.47 -4.92
N ARG A 45 -8.21 -5.50 -5.69
CA ARG A 45 -9.30 -4.52 -5.61
C ARG A 45 -9.88 -4.48 -4.19
N ALA A 46 -10.37 -3.30 -3.80
CA ALA A 46 -11.02 -3.11 -2.51
C ALA A 46 -12.15 -4.15 -2.26
N ASP A 47 -12.17 -4.71 -1.07
CA ASP A 47 -13.02 -5.85 -0.69
C ASP A 47 -14.10 -5.48 0.33
N ALA A 48 -14.71 -6.52 0.93
CA ALA A 48 -15.75 -6.36 1.94
C ALA A 48 -15.31 -5.56 3.18
N GLY A 49 -14.05 -5.74 3.60
CA GLY A 49 -13.48 -5.07 4.77
C GLY A 49 -13.30 -3.57 4.54
N ASP A 50 -13.03 -3.14 3.31
CA ASP A 50 -12.80 -1.74 2.99
C ASP A 50 -14.09 -0.90 3.00
N ARG A 51 -15.27 -1.55 2.90
CA ARG A 51 -16.57 -0.86 2.76
C ARG A 51 -16.84 0.13 3.88
N ALA A 52 -16.44 -0.18 5.11
CA ALA A 52 -16.70 0.70 6.25
C ALA A 52 -15.98 2.04 6.10
N VAL A 53 -14.75 2.04 5.61
CA VAL A 53 -13.96 3.24 5.34
C VAL A 53 -14.55 3.99 4.15
N LEU A 54 -14.76 3.28 3.04
CA LEU A 54 -15.24 3.87 1.78
C LEU A 54 -16.60 4.60 1.93
N ARG A 55 -17.52 4.08 2.74
CA ARG A 55 -18.83 4.73 3.00
C ARG A 55 -18.73 6.05 3.75
N ARG A 56 -17.64 6.29 4.47
CA ARG A 56 -17.45 7.51 5.26
C ARG A 56 -16.85 8.65 4.44
N CYS A 57 -16.26 8.33 3.29
CA CYS A 57 -15.65 9.31 2.40
C CYS A 57 -16.72 10.19 1.71
N ARG A 58 -16.46 11.49 1.62
CA ARG A 58 -17.32 12.48 0.94
C ARG A 58 -16.44 13.47 0.17
N GLY A 59 -16.92 13.96 -0.97
CA GLY A 59 -16.20 14.95 -1.76
C GLY A 59 -14.83 14.46 -2.25
N ARG A 60 -13.80 15.31 -2.12
CA ARG A 60 -12.40 15.02 -2.49
C ARG A 60 -11.72 14.23 -1.37
N VAL A 61 -10.94 13.21 -1.72
CA VAL A 61 -10.33 12.29 -0.73
C VAL A 61 -8.83 12.16 -0.95
N LEU A 62 -8.06 12.23 0.14
CA LEU A 62 -6.63 11.91 0.18
C LEU A 62 -6.44 10.55 0.88
N ASP A 63 -5.74 9.63 0.22
CA ASP A 63 -5.37 8.32 0.74
C ASP A 63 -3.86 8.29 1.03
N ILE A 64 -3.50 8.28 2.32
CA ILE A 64 -2.11 8.35 2.79
C ILE A 64 -1.59 6.94 3.06
N GLY A 65 -0.49 6.57 2.42
CA GLY A 65 0.00 5.19 2.41
C GLY A 65 -0.84 4.34 1.48
N CYS A 66 -1.16 4.85 0.30
CA CYS A 66 -2.12 4.21 -0.61
C CYS A 66 -1.62 2.87 -1.18
N GLY A 67 -0.32 2.55 -1.05
CA GLY A 67 0.30 1.35 -1.56
C GLY A 67 0.00 1.14 -3.05
N ALA A 68 -0.60 -0.02 -3.38
CA ALA A 68 -1.07 -0.36 -4.73
C ALA A 68 -2.25 0.47 -5.23
N GLY A 69 -2.84 1.34 -4.40
CA GLY A 69 -3.89 2.27 -4.79
C GLY A 69 -5.30 1.69 -4.77
N ARG A 70 -5.54 0.56 -4.10
CA ARG A 70 -6.85 -0.14 -4.15
C ARG A 70 -8.03 0.73 -3.67
N LEU A 71 -7.81 1.58 -2.66
CA LEU A 71 -8.85 2.46 -2.13
C LEU A 71 -9.04 3.69 -3.03
N VAL A 72 -7.96 4.27 -3.54
CA VAL A 72 -8.00 5.34 -4.56
C VAL A 72 -8.82 4.87 -5.76
N GLU A 73 -8.54 3.68 -6.32
CA GLU A 73 -9.29 3.11 -7.44
C GLU A 73 -10.78 2.95 -7.10
N ALA A 74 -11.09 2.43 -5.91
CA ALA A 74 -12.45 2.22 -5.46
C ALA A 74 -13.22 3.52 -5.15
N LEU A 75 -12.52 4.59 -4.74
CA LEU A 75 -13.09 5.92 -4.52
C LEU A 75 -13.36 6.62 -5.85
N THR A 76 -12.43 6.58 -6.78
CA THR A 76 -12.59 7.10 -8.15
C THR A 76 -13.78 6.44 -8.84
N ARG A 77 -13.91 5.10 -8.74
CA ARG A 77 -15.08 4.36 -9.27
C ARG A 77 -16.42 4.78 -8.66
N ARG A 78 -16.42 5.39 -7.47
CA ARG A 78 -17.62 5.93 -6.78
C ARG A 78 -17.88 7.40 -7.10
N GLY A 79 -17.09 8.00 -8.00
CA GLY A 79 -17.23 9.41 -8.40
C GLY A 79 -16.51 10.41 -7.51
N HIS A 80 -15.68 9.96 -6.57
CA HIS A 80 -14.81 10.86 -5.80
C HIS A 80 -13.62 11.31 -6.63
N THR A 81 -13.19 12.56 -6.46
CA THR A 81 -11.82 12.97 -6.82
C THR A 81 -10.88 12.46 -5.73
N ALA A 82 -10.09 11.43 -6.03
CA ALA A 82 -9.18 10.81 -5.08
C ALA A 82 -7.70 11.03 -5.46
N LEU A 83 -6.86 11.35 -4.46
CA LEU A 83 -5.41 11.42 -4.59
C LEU A 83 -4.80 10.37 -3.65
N GLY A 84 -3.97 9.49 -4.18
CA GLY A 84 -3.15 8.57 -3.38
C GLY A 84 -1.73 9.12 -3.23
N ILE A 85 -1.17 9.00 -2.03
CA ILE A 85 0.27 9.20 -1.79
C ILE A 85 0.83 7.99 -1.07
N ASP A 86 1.99 7.52 -1.50
CA ASP A 86 2.77 6.50 -0.81
C ASP A 86 4.25 6.89 -0.89
N VAL A 87 5.01 6.42 0.11
CA VAL A 87 6.45 6.67 0.18
C VAL A 87 7.22 5.82 -0.82
N CYS A 88 6.66 4.66 -1.20
CA CYS A 88 7.25 3.76 -2.16
C CYS A 88 7.42 4.46 -3.51
N THR A 89 8.66 4.47 -4.03
CA THR A 89 8.91 4.97 -5.38
C THR A 89 8.17 4.11 -6.40
N ARG A 90 7.39 4.80 -7.26
CA ARG A 90 6.58 4.36 -8.42
C ARG A 90 6.30 2.85 -8.55
N ILE A 91 5.01 2.52 -8.48
CA ILE A 91 4.47 1.37 -9.22
C ILE A 91 4.41 1.85 -10.66
N ASP A 92 5.15 1.22 -11.55
CA ASP A 92 5.02 1.46 -12.98
C ASP A 92 3.62 0.98 -13.38
N ALA A 93 2.66 1.90 -13.38
CA ALA A 93 1.38 1.69 -14.01
C ALA A 93 1.68 1.45 -15.50
N LEU A 94 1.22 0.30 -16.01
CA LEU A 94 1.06 0.07 -17.44
C LEU A 94 0.39 1.28 -18.12
#